data_AF-A0A536GIP7-F1
#
_entry.id   AF-A0A536GIP7-F1
#
_cell.length_a   1.000
_cell.length_b   1.000
_cell.length_c   1.000
_cell.angle_alpha   90.00
_cell.angle_beta   90.00
_cell.angle_gamma   90.00
#
_symmetry.space_group_name_H-M   'P 1'
#
loop_
_entity.id
_entity.type
_entity.pdbx_description
1 polymer ?
#
loop_
_entity_poly.entity_id
_entity_poly.type
_entity_poly.pdbx_seq_one_letter_code
_entity_poly.pdbx_strand_id
1 'polypeptide(L)'
;MLKVQAETNQGRSRDLATAPPAWRVITFRVLAALSGLVFLVPLQQAISPWGMVTLSNTDGVTDVNLHRWSAALAGGPDAGLAVLFFYLAWRPLRAPLVLQWTALAAIVFLVANVPFAGPAVAVYAIPVVLVLAFYPEPRSLLKAPWEDGLRLQVLVPALLIAVLLLVDASRAMALQIGGTGELARNYDAASNAEHMITVGMAAVLAGMRRPGSQA
;
A
#
# COMPACT_ATOMS: atom_id res chain seq x y z
N MET A 1 39.92 -34.03 14.16
CA MET A 1 39.67 -32.92 13.22
C MET A 1 38.61 -33.20 12.16
N LEU A 2 38.46 -34.44 11.65
CA LEU A 2 37.45 -34.77 10.61
C LEU A 2 35.97 -34.64 11.03
N LYS A 3 35.65 -34.78 12.32
CA LYS A 3 34.25 -34.76 12.82
C LYS A 3 33.64 -33.35 12.84
N VAL A 4 34.45 -32.34 13.16
CA VAL A 4 34.03 -30.92 13.19
C VAL A 4 33.71 -30.41 11.78
N GLN A 5 34.46 -30.88 10.77
CA GLN A 5 34.24 -30.50 9.37
C GLN A 5 32.94 -31.08 8.79
N ALA A 6 32.54 -32.27 9.22
CA ALA A 6 31.28 -32.90 8.83
C ALA A 6 30.05 -32.20 9.44
N GLU A 7 30.14 -31.77 10.70
CA GLU A 7 29.08 -30.99 11.36
C GLU A 7 28.94 -29.59 10.75
N THR A 8 30.05 -28.92 10.40
CA THR A 8 29.99 -27.64 9.68
C THR A 8 29.40 -27.77 8.27
N ASN A 9 29.64 -28.89 7.57
CA ASN A 9 29.07 -29.12 6.24
C ASN A 9 27.59 -29.56 6.31
N GLN A 10 27.17 -30.30 7.33
CA GLN A 10 25.75 -30.62 7.55
C GLN A 10 24.94 -29.40 8.00
N GLY A 11 25.52 -28.49 8.79
CA GLY A 11 24.90 -27.20 9.11
C GLY A 11 24.73 -26.31 7.87
N ARG A 12 25.74 -26.26 7.00
CA ARG A 12 25.72 -25.44 5.77
C ARG A 12 24.69 -25.93 4.73
N SER A 13 24.41 -27.24 4.69
CA SER A 13 23.39 -27.81 3.80
C SER A 13 21.96 -27.63 4.29
N ARG A 14 21.73 -27.40 5.59
CA ARG A 14 20.39 -27.12 6.15
C ARG A 14 19.93 -25.68 5.94
N ASP A 15 20.88 -24.74 5.81
CA ASP A 15 20.62 -23.31 5.59
C ASP A 15 20.72 -22.86 4.13
N LEU A 16 20.79 -23.79 3.18
CA LEU A 16 20.46 -23.47 1.80
C LEU A 16 18.96 -23.22 1.73
N ALA A 17 18.55 -21.98 2.02
CA ALA A 17 17.21 -21.47 1.77
C ALA A 17 16.79 -21.94 0.37
N THR A 18 15.94 -22.97 0.33
CA THR A 18 15.50 -23.57 -0.93
C THR A 18 14.85 -22.47 -1.72
N ALA A 19 15.44 -22.12 -2.87
CA ALA A 19 14.90 -21.10 -3.74
C ALA A 19 13.41 -21.40 -4.00
N PRO A 20 12.53 -20.38 -3.97
CA PRO A 20 11.11 -20.60 -4.15
C PRO A 20 10.85 -21.30 -5.49
N PRO A 21 9.90 -22.25 -5.54
CA PRO A 21 9.65 -23.01 -6.76
C PRO A 21 9.21 -22.07 -7.89
N ALA A 22 9.65 -22.35 -9.12
CA ALA A 22 9.47 -21.47 -10.27
C ALA A 22 8.00 -21.11 -10.54
N TRP A 23 7.07 -22.07 -10.37
CA TRP A 23 5.64 -21.83 -10.57
C TRP A 23 5.10 -20.75 -9.63
N ARG A 24 5.57 -20.70 -8.37
CA ARG A 24 5.12 -19.71 -7.38
C ARG A 24 5.55 -18.30 -7.78
N VAL A 25 6.77 -18.18 -8.32
CA VAL A 25 7.28 -16.92 -8.87
C VAL A 25 6.45 -16.49 -10.07
N ILE A 26 6.17 -17.39 -11.01
CA ILE A 26 5.36 -17.09 -12.21
C ILE A 26 3.95 -16.64 -11.79
N THR A 27 3.27 -17.40 -10.92
CA THR A 27 1.93 -17.06 -10.41
C THR A 27 1.93 -15.69 -9.75
N PHE A 28 2.91 -15.40 -8.89
CA PHE A 28 3.02 -14.09 -8.26
C PHE A 28 3.18 -12.96 -9.30
N ARG A 29 4.02 -13.15 -10.32
CA ARG A 29 4.22 -12.12 -11.36
C ARG A 29 2.92 -11.82 -12.11
N VAL A 30 2.17 -12.86 -12.46
CA VAL A 30 0.87 -12.70 -13.14
C VAL A 30 -0.11 -11.97 -12.24
N LEU A 31 -0.24 -12.39 -10.97
CA LEU A 31 -1.15 -11.73 -10.01
C LEU A 31 -0.76 -10.28 -9.75
N ALA A 32 0.54 -9.99 -9.63
CA ALA A 32 1.03 -8.62 -9.47
C ALA A 32 0.72 -7.77 -10.71
N ALA A 33 0.97 -8.28 -11.93
CA ALA A 33 0.64 -7.55 -13.15
C ALA A 33 -0.87 -7.29 -13.29
N LEU A 34 -1.71 -8.30 -13.02
CA LEU A 34 -3.17 -8.15 -13.04
C LEU A 34 -3.65 -7.16 -11.98
N SER A 35 -3.07 -7.20 -10.77
CA SER A 35 -3.38 -6.23 -9.72
C SER A 35 -2.98 -4.82 -10.15
N GLY A 36 -1.80 -4.66 -10.76
CA GLY A 36 -1.38 -3.40 -11.36
C GLY A 36 -2.40 -2.86 -12.36
N LEU A 37 -2.93 -3.71 -13.24
CA LEU A 37 -3.98 -3.31 -14.19
C LEU A 37 -5.28 -2.88 -13.50
N VAL A 38 -5.70 -3.56 -12.43
CA VAL A 38 -6.89 -3.15 -11.64
C VAL A 38 -6.69 -1.76 -11.03
N PHE A 39 -5.52 -1.51 -10.45
CA PHE A 39 -5.19 -0.21 -9.83
C PHE A 39 -4.86 0.90 -10.85
N LEU A 40 -4.90 0.63 -12.17
CA LEU A 40 -4.92 1.68 -13.18
C LEU A 40 -6.32 2.25 -13.42
N VAL A 41 -7.39 1.56 -13.01
CA VAL A 41 -8.77 2.07 -13.18
C VAL A 41 -8.96 3.43 -12.48
N PRO A 42 -8.46 3.66 -11.25
CA PRO A 42 -8.51 4.95 -10.57
C PRO A 42 -7.65 6.06 -11.20
N LEU A 43 -6.90 5.80 -12.28
CA LEU A 43 -6.09 6.83 -12.95
C LEU A 43 -6.92 8.03 -13.39
N GLN A 44 -8.18 7.81 -13.75
CA GLN A 44 -9.13 8.89 -14.06
C GLN A 44 -9.34 9.82 -12.87
N GLN A 45 -9.40 9.28 -11.66
CA GLN A 45 -9.50 10.06 -10.42
C GLN A 45 -8.21 10.85 -10.17
N ALA A 46 -7.05 10.24 -10.41
CA ALA A 46 -5.74 10.89 -10.23
C ALA A 46 -5.58 12.16 -11.09
N ILE A 47 -6.18 12.19 -12.29
CA ILE A 47 -6.12 13.32 -13.21
C ILE A 47 -7.33 14.26 -13.12
N SER A 48 -8.25 14.03 -12.17
CA SER A 48 -9.46 14.83 -11.98
C SER A 48 -9.26 16.35 -11.75
N PRO A 49 -8.08 16.86 -11.29
CA PRO A 49 -7.83 18.30 -11.29
C PRO A 49 -7.83 18.92 -12.68
N TRP A 50 -7.50 18.13 -13.72
CA TRP A 50 -7.44 18.56 -15.12
C TRP A 50 -8.47 17.88 -16.02
N GLY A 51 -9.28 16.97 -15.46
CA GLY A 51 -10.18 16.09 -16.22
C GLY A 51 -11.61 16.08 -15.71
N MET A 52 -12.35 15.03 -16.08
CA MET A 52 -13.67 14.76 -15.52
C MET A 52 -13.55 14.36 -14.04
N VAL A 53 -14.50 14.79 -13.22
CA VAL A 53 -14.56 14.43 -11.80
C VAL A 53 -15.36 13.14 -11.68
N THR A 54 -14.77 12.13 -11.07
CA THR A 54 -15.51 10.93 -10.68
C THR A 54 -16.19 11.22 -9.34
N LEU A 55 -17.51 11.20 -9.32
CA LEU A 55 -18.31 11.35 -8.11
C LEU A 55 -18.94 9.99 -7.79
N SER A 56 -18.69 9.49 -6.58
CA SER A 56 -19.30 8.24 -6.09
C SER A 56 -20.79 8.39 -5.83
N ASN A 57 -21.22 9.61 -5.50
CA ASN A 57 -22.61 10.00 -5.33
C ASN A 57 -22.78 11.46 -5.77
N THR A 58 -23.81 11.74 -6.56
CA THR A 58 -24.13 13.09 -7.06
C THR A 58 -25.10 13.85 -6.16
N ASP A 59 -25.76 13.15 -5.24
CA ASP A 59 -26.77 13.73 -4.37
C ASP A 59 -26.13 14.63 -3.30
N GLY A 60 -26.61 15.88 -3.21
CA GLY A 60 -26.12 16.83 -2.22
C GLY A 60 -24.72 17.39 -2.49
N VAL A 61 -24.21 17.23 -3.72
CA VAL A 61 -23.00 17.90 -4.22
C VAL A 61 -23.33 19.36 -4.53
N THR A 62 -22.66 20.29 -3.86
CA THR A 62 -22.83 21.73 -4.02
C THR A 62 -21.54 22.41 -4.50
N ASP A 63 -20.37 21.81 -4.25
CA ASP A 63 -19.08 22.29 -4.75
C ASP A 63 -18.26 21.16 -5.41
N VAL A 64 -18.31 21.13 -6.74
CA VAL A 64 -17.57 20.13 -7.55
C VAL A 64 -16.05 20.26 -7.38
N ASN A 65 -15.51 21.45 -7.10
CA ASN A 65 -14.07 21.62 -6.94
C ASN A 65 -13.53 20.96 -5.67
N LEU A 66 -14.35 20.87 -4.62
CA LEU A 66 -14.01 20.15 -3.40
C LEU A 66 -13.77 18.65 -3.71
N HIS A 67 -14.64 18.06 -4.51
CA HIS A 67 -14.54 16.65 -4.93
C HIS A 67 -13.41 16.37 -5.91
N ARG A 68 -13.00 17.36 -6.75
CA ARG A 68 -11.84 17.21 -7.65
C ARG A 68 -10.57 16.84 -6.90
N TRP A 69 -10.22 17.61 -5.88
CA TRP A 69 -8.99 17.37 -5.15
C TRP A 69 -9.06 16.11 -4.29
N SER A 70 -10.26 15.78 -3.79
CA SER A 70 -10.52 14.52 -3.10
C SER A 70 -10.30 13.31 -4.02
N ALA A 71 -10.86 13.34 -5.23
CA ALA A 71 -10.68 12.27 -6.22
C ALA A 71 -9.21 12.16 -6.65
N ALA A 72 -8.50 13.28 -6.80
CA ALA A 72 -7.06 13.28 -7.09
C ALA A 72 -6.24 12.61 -5.98
N LEU A 73 -6.57 12.89 -4.72
CA LEU A 73 -5.94 12.29 -3.55
C LEU A 73 -6.22 10.79 -3.45
N ALA A 74 -7.40 10.33 -3.86
CA ALA A 74 -7.72 8.91 -3.93
C ALA A 74 -6.94 8.22 -5.08
N GLY A 75 -7.09 8.72 -6.31
CA GLY A 75 -6.49 8.08 -7.48
C GLY A 75 -4.96 8.13 -7.54
N GLY A 76 -4.32 9.14 -6.92
CA GLY A 76 -2.87 9.31 -6.95
C GLY A 76 -2.09 8.14 -6.32
N PRO A 77 -2.31 7.84 -5.02
CA PRO A 77 -1.69 6.69 -4.36
C PRO A 77 -2.06 5.35 -5.00
N ASP A 78 -3.29 5.19 -5.50
CA ASP A 78 -3.71 4.00 -6.25
C ASP A 78 -2.90 3.81 -7.54
N ALA A 79 -2.70 4.87 -8.31
CA ALA A 79 -1.82 4.83 -9.48
C ALA A 79 -0.36 4.51 -9.09
N GLY A 80 0.11 5.04 -7.95
CA GLY A 80 1.40 4.68 -7.37
C GLY A 80 1.50 3.19 -7.03
N LEU A 81 0.45 2.62 -6.41
CA LEU A 81 0.35 1.20 -6.11
C LEU A 81 0.34 0.34 -7.38
N ALA A 82 -0.30 0.80 -8.46
CA ALA A 82 -0.26 0.13 -9.76
C ALA A 82 1.18 0.00 -10.28
N VAL A 83 1.96 1.09 -10.25
CA VAL A 83 3.38 1.08 -10.66
C VAL A 83 4.19 0.13 -9.79
N LEU A 84 3.97 0.13 -8.48
CA LEU A 84 4.63 -0.77 -7.54
C LEU A 84 4.31 -2.25 -7.85
N PHE A 85 3.08 -2.56 -8.22
CA PHE A 85 2.71 -3.92 -8.62
C PHE A 85 3.35 -4.35 -9.95
N PHE A 86 3.43 -3.47 -10.95
CA PHE A 86 4.21 -3.77 -12.16
C PHE A 86 5.69 -3.97 -11.86
N TYR A 87 6.26 -3.16 -10.97
CA TYR A 87 7.63 -3.34 -10.50
C TYR A 87 7.82 -4.70 -9.82
N LEU A 88 6.90 -5.12 -8.94
CA LEU A 88 6.92 -6.43 -8.30
C LEU A 88 6.74 -7.57 -9.30
N ALA A 89 5.93 -7.39 -10.34
CA ALA A 89 5.81 -8.37 -11.42
C ALA A 89 7.15 -8.55 -12.17
N TRP A 90 7.92 -7.46 -12.36
CA TRP A 90 9.27 -7.56 -12.93
C TRP A 90 10.25 -8.18 -11.93
N ARG A 91 10.30 -7.66 -10.69
CA ARG A 91 11.32 -7.94 -9.66
C ARG A 91 10.67 -8.51 -8.39
N PRO A 92 10.13 -9.75 -8.43
CA PRO A 92 9.24 -10.29 -7.40
C PRO A 92 9.87 -10.59 -6.04
N LEU A 93 11.18 -10.41 -5.87
CA LEU A 93 11.89 -10.67 -4.62
C LEU A 93 12.68 -9.45 -4.13
N ARG A 94 12.63 -8.31 -4.83
CA ARG A 94 13.51 -7.17 -4.54
C ARG A 94 12.92 -6.11 -3.63
N ALA A 95 11.62 -6.13 -3.38
CA ALA A 95 10.95 -5.09 -2.62
C ALA A 95 9.93 -5.66 -1.59
N PRO A 96 10.37 -6.48 -0.62
CA PRO A 96 9.50 -6.96 0.45
C PRO A 96 8.88 -5.83 1.27
N LEU A 97 9.56 -4.69 1.41
CA LEU A 97 9.03 -3.53 2.13
C LEU A 97 7.79 -2.94 1.46
N VAL A 98 7.74 -2.96 0.13
CA VAL A 98 6.56 -2.51 -0.63
C VAL A 98 5.36 -3.37 -0.28
N LEU A 99 5.53 -4.69 -0.21
CA LEU A 99 4.44 -5.60 0.17
C LEU A 99 4.01 -5.45 1.63
N GLN A 100 4.94 -5.17 2.54
CA GLN A 100 4.59 -4.83 3.93
C GLN A 100 3.75 -3.55 3.99
N TRP A 101 4.15 -2.52 3.24
CA TRP A 101 3.36 -1.31 3.09
C TRP A 101 1.98 -1.61 2.49
N THR A 102 1.90 -2.37 1.41
CA THR A 102 0.62 -2.72 0.76
C THR A 102 -0.31 -3.48 1.72
N ALA A 103 0.22 -4.38 2.56
CA ALA A 103 -0.55 -5.07 3.58
C ALA A 103 -1.12 -4.09 4.63
N LEU A 104 -0.30 -3.17 5.13
CA LEU A 104 -0.75 -2.13 6.05
C LEU A 104 -1.78 -1.20 5.40
N ALA A 105 -1.56 -0.82 4.14
CA ALA A 105 -2.47 0.01 3.37
C ALA A 105 -3.84 -0.67 3.21
N ALA A 106 -3.89 -1.96 2.90
CA ALA A 106 -5.15 -2.71 2.84
C ALA A 106 -5.88 -2.76 4.18
N ILE A 107 -5.15 -2.88 5.31
CA ILE A 107 -5.78 -2.82 6.64
C ILE A 107 -6.38 -1.44 6.88
N VAL A 108 -5.63 -0.38 6.59
CA VAL A 108 -6.12 1.01 6.73
C VAL A 108 -7.33 1.25 5.84
N PHE A 109 -7.29 0.83 4.57
CA PHE A 109 -8.40 0.87 3.63
C PHE A 109 -9.66 0.22 4.20
N LEU A 110 -9.54 -1.02 4.68
CA LEU A 110 -10.68 -1.75 5.22
C LEU A 110 -11.25 -1.07 6.47
N VAL A 111 -10.38 -0.64 7.40
CA VAL A 111 -10.81 0.00 8.65
C VAL A 111 -11.44 1.36 8.41
N ALA A 112 -10.87 2.16 7.49
CA ALA A 112 -11.32 3.51 7.23
C ALA A 112 -12.58 3.57 6.37
N ASN A 113 -12.75 2.68 5.38
CA ASN A 113 -13.82 2.81 4.39
C ASN A 113 -15.00 1.85 4.62
N VAL A 114 -14.77 0.60 5.02
CA VAL A 114 -15.86 -0.41 5.16
C VAL A 114 -16.99 0.03 6.11
N PRO A 115 -16.72 0.68 7.26
CA PRO A 115 -17.78 1.13 8.17
C PRO A 115 -18.76 2.14 7.54
N PHE A 116 -18.34 2.86 6.50
CA PHE A 116 -19.13 3.93 5.90
C PHE A 116 -19.63 3.57 4.49
N ALA A 117 -18.77 3.01 3.64
CA ALA A 117 -19.12 2.61 2.27
C ALA A 117 -19.76 1.20 2.19
N GLY A 118 -19.78 0.45 3.31
CA GLY A 118 -20.34 -0.89 3.39
C GLY A 118 -19.39 -1.99 2.90
N PRO A 119 -19.76 -3.28 3.07
CA PRO A 119 -18.86 -4.41 2.85
C PRO A 119 -18.48 -4.64 1.38
N ALA A 120 -19.27 -4.14 0.42
CA ALA A 120 -18.97 -4.27 -1.00
C ALA A 120 -17.63 -3.62 -1.38
N VAL A 121 -17.23 -2.55 -0.68
CA VAL A 121 -15.95 -1.86 -0.92
C VAL A 121 -14.75 -2.76 -0.61
N ALA A 122 -14.90 -3.78 0.25
CA ALA A 122 -13.82 -4.71 0.57
C ALA A 122 -13.34 -5.55 -0.63
N VAL A 123 -14.14 -5.63 -1.71
CA VAL A 123 -13.76 -6.29 -2.97
C VAL A 123 -12.50 -5.67 -3.57
N TYR A 124 -12.26 -4.36 -3.38
CA TYR A 124 -11.05 -3.69 -3.87
C TYR A 124 -9.77 -4.16 -3.17
N ALA A 125 -9.86 -4.80 -2.00
CA ALA A 125 -8.70 -5.39 -1.32
C ALA A 125 -8.30 -6.77 -1.90
N ILE A 126 -9.15 -7.42 -2.70
CA ILE A 126 -8.90 -8.78 -3.23
C ILE A 126 -7.57 -8.87 -4.01
N PRO A 127 -7.26 -7.96 -4.97
CA PRO A 127 -6.01 -8.03 -5.71
C PRO A 127 -4.78 -7.98 -4.79
N VAL A 128 -4.81 -7.09 -3.78
CA VAL A 128 -3.77 -6.97 -2.75
C VAL A 128 -3.60 -8.29 -1.99
N VAL A 129 -4.71 -8.85 -1.49
CA VAL A 129 -4.70 -10.11 -0.72
C VAL A 129 -4.12 -11.25 -1.54
N LEU A 130 -4.48 -11.35 -2.81
CA LEU A 130 -3.93 -12.38 -3.71
C LEU A 130 -2.43 -12.21 -3.91
N VAL A 131 -1.93 -10.99 -4.14
CA VAL A 131 -0.50 -10.73 -4.28
C VAL A 131 0.26 -11.11 -3.00
N LEU A 132 -0.27 -10.76 -1.83
CA LEU A 132 0.33 -11.11 -0.53
C LEU A 132 0.33 -12.62 -0.29
N ALA A 133 -0.80 -13.31 -0.53
CA ALA A 133 -0.94 -14.74 -0.30
C ALA A 133 -0.01 -15.57 -1.18
N PHE A 134 0.20 -15.14 -2.44
CA PHE A 134 1.06 -15.84 -3.40
C PHE A 134 2.50 -15.35 -3.41
N TYR A 135 2.88 -14.42 -2.53
CA TYR A 135 4.24 -13.92 -2.46
C TYR A 135 5.26 -15.06 -2.32
N PRO A 136 6.33 -15.12 -3.15
CA PRO A 136 7.20 -16.29 -3.18
C PRO A 136 7.97 -16.54 -1.87
N GLU A 137 8.19 -15.49 -1.05
CA GLU A 137 8.95 -15.55 0.19
C GLU A 137 8.17 -14.93 1.39
N PRO A 138 7.08 -15.56 1.85
CA PRO A 138 6.14 -14.96 2.81
C PRO A 138 6.79 -14.65 4.17
N ARG A 139 7.79 -15.43 4.57
CA ARG A 139 8.52 -15.21 5.83
C ARG A 139 9.24 -13.87 5.85
N SER A 140 9.68 -13.37 4.70
CA SER A 140 10.30 -12.05 4.65
C SER A 140 9.30 -10.95 5.03
N LEU A 141 7.99 -11.11 4.78
CA LEU A 141 6.99 -10.11 5.19
C LEU A 141 6.81 -9.99 6.71
N LEU A 142 7.23 -11.00 7.48
CA LEU A 142 7.14 -11.02 8.94
C LEU A 142 8.33 -10.35 9.64
N LYS A 143 9.42 -10.11 8.90
CA LYS A 143 10.61 -9.43 9.44
C LYS A 143 10.32 -7.95 9.68
N ALA A 144 10.86 -7.39 10.75
CA ALA A 144 10.61 -5.99 11.07
C ALA A 144 11.16 -5.06 9.96
N PRO A 145 10.45 -3.98 9.57
CA PRO A 145 10.93 -3.05 8.54
C PRO A 145 12.28 -2.39 8.87
N TRP A 146 12.57 -2.19 10.16
CA TRP A 146 13.79 -1.57 10.66
C TRP A 146 14.95 -2.54 10.92
N GLU A 147 14.76 -3.85 10.67
CA GLU A 147 15.77 -4.88 10.96
C GLU A 147 17.09 -4.63 10.20
N ASP A 148 17.01 -4.12 8.98
CA ASP A 148 18.18 -3.79 8.14
C ASP A 148 18.76 -2.39 8.45
N GLY A 149 18.22 -1.70 9.47
CA GLY A 149 18.64 -0.37 9.91
C GLY A 149 17.83 0.78 9.32
N LEU A 150 18.21 2.00 9.73
CA LEU A 150 17.48 3.24 9.44
C LEU A 150 18.33 4.22 8.61
N ARG A 151 17.67 5.06 7.81
CA ARG A 151 18.24 6.21 7.08
C ARG A 151 17.70 7.49 7.69
N LEU A 152 18.33 7.96 8.78
CA LEU A 152 17.83 9.10 9.55
C LEU A 152 17.60 10.35 8.69
N GLN A 153 18.46 10.59 7.69
CA GLN A 153 18.32 11.70 6.75
C GLN A 153 17.03 11.68 5.92
N VAL A 154 16.44 10.49 5.69
CA VAL A 154 15.13 10.34 5.03
C VAL A 154 14.02 10.23 6.08
N LEU A 155 14.27 9.52 7.18
CA LEU A 155 13.28 9.23 8.20
C LEU A 155 12.79 10.50 8.91
N VAL A 156 13.67 11.46 9.23
CA VAL A 156 13.29 12.70 9.92
C VAL A 156 12.28 13.52 9.09
N PRO A 157 12.57 13.91 7.83
CA PRO A 157 11.58 14.62 7.02
C PRO A 157 10.35 13.76 6.73
N ALA A 158 10.50 12.44 6.55
CA ALA A 158 9.36 11.53 6.38
C ALA A 158 8.41 11.52 7.58
N LEU A 159 8.94 11.54 8.81
CA LEU A 159 8.14 11.62 10.02
C LEU A 159 7.37 12.94 10.08
N LEU A 160 7.99 14.06 9.68
CA LEU A 160 7.29 15.35 9.62
C LEU A 160 6.12 15.29 8.63
N ILE A 161 6.34 14.76 7.43
CA ILE A 161 5.28 14.56 6.42
C ILE A 161 4.16 13.67 6.99
N ALA A 162 4.52 12.54 7.60
CA ALA A 162 3.54 11.62 8.16
C ALA A 162 2.72 12.24 9.29
N VAL A 163 3.32 13.04 10.16
CA VAL A 163 2.62 13.76 11.24
C VAL A 163 1.62 14.76 10.66
N LEU A 164 2.02 15.56 9.67
CA LEU A 164 1.13 16.52 9.03
C LEU A 164 -0.06 15.81 8.36
N LEU A 165 0.21 14.77 7.58
CA LEU A 165 -0.83 13.96 6.93
C LEU A 165 -1.74 13.28 7.94
N LEU A 166 -1.22 12.81 9.08
CA LEU A 166 -2.02 12.18 10.12
C LEU A 166 -2.95 13.18 10.82
N VAL A 167 -2.52 14.44 11.00
CA VAL A 167 -3.39 15.50 11.51
C VAL A 167 -4.57 15.73 10.56
N ASP A 168 -4.32 15.86 9.27
CA ASP A 168 -5.39 16.09 8.29
C ASP A 168 -6.28 14.84 8.11
N ALA A 169 -5.71 13.64 8.17
CA ALA A 169 -6.45 12.39 8.20
C ALA A 169 -7.37 12.28 9.42
N SER A 170 -6.89 12.69 10.60
CA SER A 170 -7.69 12.67 11.83
C SER A 170 -8.89 13.61 11.74
N ARG A 171 -8.73 14.78 11.11
CA ARG A 171 -9.81 15.74 10.87
C ARG A 171 -10.80 15.18 9.87
N ALA A 172 -10.33 14.62 8.76
CA ALA A 172 -11.19 14.00 7.76
C ALA A 172 -11.99 12.83 8.34
N MET A 173 -11.37 11.99 9.17
CA MET A 173 -12.06 10.89 9.86
C MET A 173 -13.08 11.41 10.88
N ALA A 174 -12.76 12.47 11.63
CA ALA A 174 -13.72 13.09 12.55
C ALA A 174 -14.95 13.65 11.81
N LEU A 175 -14.74 14.27 10.65
CA LEU A 175 -15.84 14.74 9.78
C LEU A 175 -16.70 13.58 9.28
N GLN A 176 -16.06 12.47 8.85
CA GLN A 176 -16.76 11.28 8.39
C GLN A 176 -17.61 10.64 9.50
N ILE A 177 -17.04 10.48 10.70
CA ILE A 177 -17.73 9.93 11.87
C ILE A 177 -18.90 10.83 12.28
N GLY A 178 -18.71 12.14 12.24
CA GLY A 178 -19.78 13.11 12.51
C GLY A 178 -20.85 13.17 11.41
N GLY A 179 -20.60 12.62 10.22
CA GLY A 179 -21.46 12.78 9.05
C GLY A 179 -21.57 14.25 8.61
N THR A 180 -20.60 15.10 8.98
CA THR A 180 -20.68 16.54 8.79
C THR A 180 -19.93 16.97 7.54
N GLY A 181 -20.62 17.74 6.68
CA GLY A 181 -20.03 18.29 5.46
C GLY A 181 -20.24 17.41 4.23
N GLU A 182 -20.04 18.01 3.07
CA GLU A 182 -20.33 17.41 1.77
C GLU A 182 -19.48 16.16 1.50
N LEU A 183 -18.18 16.21 1.77
CA LEU A 183 -17.26 15.07 1.60
C LEU A 183 -17.64 13.87 2.48
N ALA A 184 -18.13 14.11 3.71
CA ALA A 184 -18.54 13.03 4.60
C ALA A 184 -19.80 12.30 4.08
N ARG A 185 -20.75 13.05 3.50
CA ARG A 185 -21.97 12.47 2.90
C ARG A 185 -21.66 11.60 1.67
N ASN A 186 -20.56 11.90 0.98
CA ASN A 186 -20.09 11.15 -0.20
C ASN A 186 -18.99 10.13 0.11
N TYR A 187 -18.68 9.89 1.39
CA TYR A 187 -17.63 8.97 1.88
C TYR A 187 -16.19 9.37 1.52
N ASP A 188 -16.02 10.50 0.86
CA ASP A 188 -14.74 11.05 0.44
C ASP A 188 -13.86 11.42 1.64
N ALA A 189 -14.46 11.79 2.77
CA ALA A 189 -13.68 12.13 3.97
C ALA A 189 -12.99 10.89 4.58
N ALA A 190 -13.65 9.72 4.59
CA ALA A 190 -13.03 8.45 4.96
C ALA A 190 -11.91 8.07 3.98
N SER A 191 -12.18 8.17 2.68
CA SER A 191 -11.21 7.87 1.64
C SER A 191 -9.98 8.78 1.73
N ASN A 192 -10.16 10.08 1.93
CA ASN A 192 -9.05 11.02 2.13
C ASN A 192 -8.20 10.64 3.36
N ALA A 193 -8.86 10.32 4.48
CA ALA A 193 -8.16 9.92 5.70
C ALA A 193 -7.30 8.67 5.47
N GLU A 194 -7.86 7.66 4.81
CA GLU A 194 -7.13 6.47 4.40
C GLU A 194 -5.91 6.82 3.57
N HIS A 195 -6.08 7.52 2.45
CA HIS A 195 -5.01 7.81 1.50
C HIS A 195 -3.89 8.65 2.14
N MET A 196 -4.23 9.60 3.01
CA MET A 196 -3.23 10.35 3.78
C MET A 196 -2.45 9.46 4.75
N ILE A 197 -3.11 8.53 5.44
CA ILE A 197 -2.44 7.57 6.32
C ILE A 197 -1.54 6.64 5.51
N THR A 198 -1.99 6.11 4.38
CA THR A 198 -1.19 5.19 3.55
C THR A 198 0.04 5.88 2.96
N VAL A 199 -0.09 7.12 2.48
CA VAL A 199 1.04 7.95 2.03
C VAL A 199 1.99 8.28 3.19
N GLY A 200 1.45 8.63 4.36
CA GLY A 200 2.26 8.86 5.56
C GLY A 200 3.06 7.62 5.98
N MET A 201 2.45 6.44 5.95
CA MET A 201 3.14 5.18 6.18
C MET A 201 4.23 4.92 5.13
N ALA A 202 3.94 5.16 3.85
CA ALA A 202 4.94 5.01 2.79
C ALA A 202 6.17 5.91 3.02
N ALA A 203 5.94 7.17 3.41
CA ALA A 203 7.01 8.10 3.73
C ALA A 203 7.90 7.57 4.86
N VAL A 204 7.31 7.13 5.98
CA VAL A 204 8.07 6.58 7.11
C VAL A 204 8.86 5.34 6.70
N LEU A 205 8.24 4.44 5.93
CA LEU A 205 8.90 3.21 5.46
C LEU A 205 10.03 3.51 4.47
N ALA A 206 9.99 4.59 3.69
CA ALA A 206 11.12 5.03 2.86
C ALA A 206 12.38 5.36 3.68
N GLY A 207 12.23 5.65 4.97
CA GLY A 207 13.33 5.83 5.92
C GLY A 207 14.02 4.53 6.37
N MET A 208 13.47 3.36 6.03
CA MET A 208 14.10 2.06 6.33
C MET A 208 15.25 1.78 5.35
N ARG A 209 16.21 0.93 5.72
CA ARG A 209 17.27 0.44 4.81
C ARG A 209 16.89 -0.84 4.05
N ARG A 210 15.75 -1.42 4.41
CA ARG A 210 15.24 -2.67 3.84
C ARG A 210 15.02 -2.58 2.33
N PRO A 211 15.30 -3.63 1.54
CA PRO A 211 15.02 -3.65 0.10
C PRO A 211 13.55 -3.29 -0.21
N GLY A 212 13.36 -2.37 -1.15
CA GLY A 212 12.08 -1.70 -1.43
C GLY A 212 11.96 -0.28 -0.85
N SER A 213 12.90 0.16 0.00
CA SER A 213 13.05 1.57 0.44
C SER A 213 13.85 2.44 -0.53
N GLN A 214 14.51 1.82 -1.51
CA GLN A 214 15.30 2.46 -2.56
C GLN A 214 14.64 2.13 -3.89
N ALA A 215 13.98 3.12 -4.48
CA ALA A 215 13.58 3.11 -5.88
C ALA A 215 14.75 3.61 -6.74
#